data_AF-A0A7Y9XX14-F1
#
_entry.id   AF-A0A7Y9XX14-F1
#
_cell.length_a   1.000
_cell.length_b   1.000
_cell.length_c   1.000
_cell.angle_alpha   90.00
_cell.angle_beta   90.00
_cell.angle_gamma   90.00
#
_symmetry.space_group_name_H-M   'P 1'
#
loop_
_entity.id
_entity.type
_entity.pdbx_description
1 polymer ?
#
loop_
_entity_poly.entity_id
_entity_poly.type
_entity_poly.pdbx_seq_one_letter_code
_entity_poly.pdbx_strand_id
1 'polypeptide(L)' 'MDLNELYARHQTSLIRAADTDDDSERDRHNAEADAMASCIEERRIARGARAAPLLPAEQV' A
#
# COMPACT_ATOMS: atom_id res chain seq x y z
N MET A 1 14.65 -5.33 -3.54
CA MET A 1 13.62 -4.27 -3.50
C MET A 1 13.88 -3.37 -2.32
N ASP A 2 14.04 -2.07 -2.55
CA ASP A 2 14.14 -1.07 -1.48
C ASP A 2 12.73 -0.60 -1.01
N LEU A 3 12.68 0.25 0.02
CA LEU A 3 11.42 0.72 0.61
C LEU A 3 10.66 1.70 -0.31
N ASN A 4 11.39 2.53 -1.07
CA ASN A 4 10.82 3.46 -2.05
C ASN A 4 10.23 2.69 -3.24
N GLU A 5 10.89 1.62 -3.68
CA GLU A 5 10.39 0.72 -4.73
C GLU A 5 9.08 0.04 -4.29
N LEU A 6 8.96 -0.35 -3.02
CA LEU A 6 7.71 -0.86 -2.45
C LEU A 6 6.60 0.20 -2.47
N TYR A 7 6.88 1.43 -2.02
CA TYR A 7 5.91 2.52 -2.04
C TYR A 7 5.43 2.86 -3.45
N ALA A 8 6.34 2.90 -4.43
CA ALA A 8 6.00 3.18 -5.81
C ALA A 8 5.05 2.11 -6.40
N ARG A 9 5.32 0.82 -6.12
CA ARG A 9 4.45 -0.27 -6.56
C ARG A 9 3.10 -0.28 -5.84
N HIS A 10 3.08 -0.01 -4.54
CA HIS A 10 1.85 0.16 -3.76
C HIS A 10 0.96 1.24 -4.36
N GLN A 11 1.51 2.43 -4.60
CA GLN A 11 0.78 3.54 -5.18
C GLN A 11 0.28 3.23 -6.60
N THR A 12 1.09 2.54 -7.40
CA THR A 12 0.67 2.08 -8.74
C THR A 12 -0.54 1.15 -8.67
N SER A 13 -0.59 0.25 -7.68
CA SER A 13 -1.71 -0.69 -7.53
C SER A 13 -2.99 0.00 -7.07
N LEU A 14 -2.88 0.98 -6.18
CA LEU A 14 -4.02 1.83 -5.80
C LEU A 14 -4.57 2.64 -6.98
N ILE A 15 -3.69 3.20 -7.82
CA ILE A 15 -4.12 3.92 -9.03
C ILE A 15 -4.84 2.96 -9.98
N ARG A 16 -4.31 1.75 -10.19
CA ARG A 16 -4.96 0.74 -11.05
C ARG A 16 -6.32 0.33 -10.50
N ALA A 17 -6.44 0.10 -9.19
CA ALA A 17 -7.71 -0.20 -8.56
C ALA A 17 -8.74 0.93 -8.78
N ALA A 18 -8.31 2.19 -8.66
CA ALA A 18 -9.19 3.35 -8.85
C ALA A 18 -9.60 3.60 -10.32
N ASP A 19 -8.75 3.22 -11.28
CA ASP A 19 -8.97 3.39 -12.73
C ASP A 19 -9.74 2.21 -13.36
N THR A 20 -9.94 1.13 -12.61
CA THR A 20 -10.57 -0.10 -13.12
C THR A 20 -12.07 -0.10 -12.87
N ASP A 21 -12.85 -0.24 -13.95
CA ASP A 21 -14.31 -0.37 -13.90
C ASP A 21 -14.79 -1.80 -13.61
N ASP A 22 -13.93 -2.80 -13.76
CA ASP A 22 -14.23 -4.20 -13.43
C ASP A 22 -14.01 -4.48 -11.94
N ASP A 23 -15.07 -4.88 -11.24
CA ASP A 23 -15.03 -5.09 -9.79
C ASP A 23 -14.02 -6.18 -9.38
N SER A 24 -13.84 -7.23 -10.19
CA SER A 24 -12.91 -8.34 -9.86
C SER A 24 -11.46 -7.92 -10.02
N GLU A 25 -11.15 -7.17 -11.07
CA GLU A 25 -9.81 -6.61 -11.29
C GLU A 25 -9.47 -5.54 -10.25
N ARG A 26 -10.43 -4.69 -9.88
CA ARG A 26 -10.28 -3.73 -8.78
C ARG A 26 -9.98 -4.42 -7.46
N ASP A 27 -10.73 -5.46 -7.10
CA ASP A 27 -10.50 -6.23 -5.87
C ASP A 27 -9.12 -6.88 -5.86
N ARG A 28 -8.67 -7.40 -7.01
CA ARG A 28 -7.30 -7.93 -7.15
C ARG A 28 -6.25 -6.85 -6.91
N HIS A 29 -6.40 -5.67 -7.50
CA HIS A 29 -5.44 -4.57 -7.32
C HIS A 29 -5.44 -4.02 -5.89
N ASN A 30 -6.59 -4.00 -5.21
CA ASN A 30 -6.68 -3.68 -3.79
C ASN A 30 -5.95 -4.72 -2.93
N ALA A 31 -6.14 -6.02 -3.18
CA ALA A 31 -5.44 -7.07 -2.47
C ALA A 31 -3.91 -7.00 -2.68
N GLU A 32 -3.47 -6.67 -3.90
CA GLU A 32 -2.05 -6.41 -4.21
C GLU A 32 -1.50 -5.21 -3.44
N ALA A 33 -2.27 -4.12 -3.34
CA ALA A 33 -1.92 -2.96 -2.52
C ALA A 33 -1.81 -3.33 -1.04
N ASP A 34 -2.78 -4.02 -0.47
CA ASP A 34 -2.77 -4.42 0.95
C ASP A 34 -1.58 -5.31 1.30
N ALA A 35 -1.25 -6.28 0.43
CA ALA A 35 -0.08 -7.13 0.61
C ALA A 35 1.23 -6.31 0.61
N MET A 36 1.34 -5.30 -0.25
CA MET A 36 2.50 -4.41 -0.27
C MET A 36 2.55 -3.48 0.94
N ALA A 37 1.41 -2.98 1.42
CA ALA A 37 1.33 -2.19 2.65
C ALA A 37 1.83 -2.99 3.86
N SER A 38 1.42 -4.27 3.98
CA SER A 38 1.94 -5.17 5.02
C SER A 38 3.45 -5.34 4.93
N CYS A 39 3.99 -5.57 3.72
CA CYS A 39 5.43 -5.71 3.51
C CYS A 39 6.22 -4.44 3.84
N ILE A 40 5.65 -3.26 3.55
CA ILE A 40 6.23 -1.96 3.93
C ILE A 40 6.30 -1.84 5.44
N GLU A 41 5.21 -2.13 6.15
CA GLU A 41 5.14 -2.01 7.60
C GLU A 41 6.10 -2.96 8.32
N GLU A 42 6.16 -4.23 7.89
CA GLU A 42 7.13 -5.19 8.41
C GLU A 42 8.57 -4.68 8.28
N ARG A 43 8.92 -4.08 7.14
CA ARG A 43 10.25 -3.53 6.89
C ARG A 43 10.53 -2.25 7.67
N ARG A 44 9.53 -1.42 7.92
CA ARG A 44 9.67 -0.22 8.77
C ARG A 44 9.93 -0.63 10.21
N ILE A 45 9.14 -1.58 10.73
CA ILE A 45 9.33 -2.15 12.07
C ILE A 45 10.72 -2.78 12.19
N ALA A 46 11.14 -3.59 11.22
CA ALA A 46 12.47 -4.23 11.23
C ALA A 46 13.64 -3.22 11.20
N ARG A 47 13.42 -2.01 10.65
CA ARG A 47 14.40 -0.92 10.64
C ARG A 47 14.35 -0.03 11.89
N GLY A 48 13.49 -0.34 12.87
CA GLY A 48 13.25 0.51 14.04
C GLY A 48 12.54 1.83 13.69
N ALA A 49 12.07 1.99 12.45
CA ALA A 49 11.25 3.11 12.06
C ALA A 49 9.84 2.84 12.58
N ARG A 50 9.43 3.58 13.62
CA ARG A 50 8.07 3.56 14.16
C ARG A 50 7.10 3.72 12.98
N ALA A 51 6.20 2.75 12.80
CA ALA A 51 5.15 2.74 11.80
C ALA A 51 4.46 4.11 11.77
N ALA A 52 4.80 4.96 10.79
CA ALA A 52 4.02 6.18 10.59
C ALA A 52 2.68 5.73 10.01
N PRO A 53 1.55 6.15 10.59
CA PRO A 53 0.24 5.73 10.13
C PRO A 53 0.14 6.00 8.63
N LEU A 54 -0.15 4.95 7.85
CA LEU A 54 -0.17 5.00 6.38
C LEU A 54 -1.37 5.77 5.82
N LEU A 55 -2.17 6.40 6.68
CA LEU A 55 -3.24 7.32 6.35
C LEU A 55 -3.25 8.42 7.42
N PRO A 56 -3.55 9.70 7.08
CA PRO A 56 -3.92 10.65 8.11
C PRO A 56 -5.17 10.09 8.80
N ALA A 57 -5.07 9.83 10.11
CA ALA A 57 -6.24 9.65 10.93
C ALA A 57 -7.08 10.92 10.74
N GLU A 58 -8.19 10.80 10.03
CA GLU A 58 -9.16 11.88 9.94
C GLU A 58 -9.41 12.40 11.36
N GLN A 59 -9.18 13.69 11.54
CA GLN A 59 -9.59 14.42 12.72
C GLN A 59 -11.11 14.50 12.68
N VAL A 60 -11.78 13.47 13.20
CA VAL A 60 -13.21 13.50 13.55
C VAL A 60 -13.37 12.92 14.94
#